data_AF-A0A2I1RGU8-F1
#
_entry.id   AF-A0A2I1RGU8-F1
#
_cell.length_a   1.000
_cell.length_b   1.000
_cell.length_c   1.000
_cell.angle_alpha   90.00
_cell.angle_beta   90.00
_cell.angle_gamma   90.00
#
_symmetry.space_group_name_H-M   'P 1'
#
loop_
_entity.id
_entity.type
_entity.pdbx_description
1 polymer ?
#
loop_
_entity_poly.entity_id
_entity_poly.type
_entity_poly.pdbx_seq_one_letter_code
_entity_poly.pdbx_strand_id
1 'polypeptide(L)'
;MIKLGKISQAMIGMLLMGVTVSGIAEDKNGDTIAIDMSELSTTKEEVAVLQVLSEICPPMLNKSQQTGFNTAYNVELKKLMPTISDPRLAVQYLSSQQDYKQILNETRQWTLSYPKAENLELCKDLANSK
;
A
#
# COMPACT_ATOMS: atom_id res chain seq x y z
N MET A 1 43.49 28.70 13.89
CA MET A 1 43.64 28.18 15.26
C MET A 1 43.09 29.22 16.23
N ILE A 2 41.94 28.96 16.85
CA ILE A 2 41.38 29.75 17.95
C ILE A 2 40.94 28.73 19.01
N LYS A 3 41.53 28.82 20.21
CA LYS A 3 41.07 28.12 21.41
C LYS A 3 40.18 29.07 22.21
N LEU A 4 39.13 28.52 22.83
CA LEU A 4 38.48 28.87 24.12
C LEU A 4 37.01 28.45 24.00
N GLY A 5 36.36 27.76 24.95
CA GLY A 5 36.73 27.43 26.32
C GLY A 5 35.88 26.27 26.84
N LYS A 6 36.34 25.70 27.95
CA LYS A 6 35.73 24.57 28.66
C LYS A 6 34.41 25.01 29.30
N ILE A 7 33.32 24.29 29.01
CA ILE A 7 32.02 24.52 29.66
C ILE A 7 31.96 23.60 30.88
N SER A 8 31.79 24.24 32.03
CA SER A 8 31.76 23.67 33.37
C SER A 8 30.58 22.71 33.55
N GLN A 9 30.82 21.62 34.28
CA GLN A 9 29.80 20.68 34.72
C GLN A 9 28.92 21.26 35.85
N ALA A 10 27.73 20.67 35.92
CA ALA A 10 26.85 20.48 37.07
C ALA A 10 25.93 21.64 37.48
N MET A 11 24.65 21.45 37.20
CA MET A 11 23.59 21.60 38.21
C MET A 11 22.61 20.41 38.05
N ILE A 12 22.63 19.53 39.06
CA ILE A 12 21.62 18.51 39.31
C ILE A 12 20.44 19.22 39.98
N GLY A 13 19.22 18.97 39.50
CA GLY A 13 17.98 19.44 40.11
C GLY A 13 16.81 18.57 39.71
N MET A 14 16.64 17.46 40.43
CA MET A 14 15.54 16.52 40.31
C MET A 14 14.26 17.11 40.91
N LEU A 15 13.14 17.06 40.17
CA LEU A 15 11.79 17.13 40.72
C LEU A 15 10.86 16.24 39.89
N LEU A 16 10.14 15.40 40.61
CA LEU A 16 9.34 14.26 40.20
C LEU A 16 7.85 14.64 40.01
N MET A 17 7.15 13.78 39.26
CA MET A 17 5.71 13.48 39.27
C MET A 17 4.75 14.38 38.47
N GLY A 18 4.13 13.76 37.46
CA GLY A 18 2.94 14.26 36.77
C GLY A 18 2.64 13.59 35.43
N VAL A 19 2.67 12.26 35.32
CA VAL A 19 2.14 11.54 34.14
C VAL A 19 0.82 10.87 34.49
N THR A 20 -0.29 11.46 34.05
CA THR A 20 -1.54 10.74 33.79
C THR A 20 -2.29 11.43 32.66
N VAL A 21 -2.06 11.00 31.41
CA VAL A 21 -3.10 11.04 30.39
C VAL A 21 -3.48 9.59 30.14
N SER A 22 -4.35 9.08 31.00
CA SER A 22 -5.14 7.89 30.72
C SER A 22 -6.37 8.36 29.96
N GLY A 23 -6.25 8.33 28.64
CA GLY A 23 -7.32 8.58 27.70
C GLY A 23 -7.10 7.74 26.46
N ILE A 24 -6.93 6.42 26.64
CA ILE A 24 -7.26 5.51 25.55
C ILE A 24 -8.78 5.56 25.43
N ALA A 25 -9.28 6.21 24.39
CA ALA A 25 -10.62 5.92 23.91
C ALA A 25 -10.57 4.45 23.46
N GLU A 26 -11.29 3.58 24.17
CA GLU A 26 -11.65 2.27 23.66
C GLU A 26 -12.59 2.51 22.46
N ASP A 27 -12.01 2.58 21.26
CA ASP A 27 -12.78 2.48 20.02
C ASP A 27 -13.25 1.04 19.90
N LYS A 28 -14.48 0.81 20.37
CA LYS A 28 -15.20 -0.42 20.12
C LYS A 28 -15.74 -0.37 18.69
N ASN A 29 -15.24 -1.31 17.89
CA ASN A 29 -15.86 -1.83 16.68
C ASN A 29 -15.62 -1.04 15.38
N GLY A 30 -14.37 -1.04 14.93
CA GLY A 30 -14.03 -1.15 13.52
C GLY A 30 -12.95 -2.21 13.39
N ASP A 31 -13.12 -3.22 12.54
CA ASP A 31 -12.04 -4.13 12.15
C ASP A 31 -10.88 -3.27 11.62
N THR A 32 -9.94 -2.91 12.48
CA THR A 32 -8.64 -2.41 12.06
C THR A 32 -7.95 -3.61 11.46
N ILE A 33 -8.13 -3.79 10.16
CA ILE A 33 -7.42 -4.80 9.37
C ILE A 33 -5.95 -4.37 9.31
N ALA A 34 -5.22 -4.59 10.40
CA ALA A 34 -3.78 -4.53 10.39
C ALA A 34 -3.32 -5.77 9.62
N ILE A 35 -3.04 -5.60 8.32
CA ILE A 35 -2.55 -6.69 7.49
C ILE A 35 -1.10 -6.96 7.86
N ASP A 36 -0.85 -8.14 8.45
CA ASP A 36 0.49 -8.65 8.58
C ASP A 36 0.98 -9.09 7.20
N MET A 37 2.00 -8.39 6.71
CA MET A 37 2.65 -8.69 5.43
C MET A 37 3.23 -10.12 5.41
N SER A 38 3.56 -10.68 6.57
CA SER A 38 4.05 -12.05 6.72
C SER A 38 2.99 -13.10 6.36
N GLU A 39 1.72 -12.72 6.36
CA GLU A 39 0.60 -13.59 5.96
C GLU A 39 0.30 -13.53 4.46
N LEU A 40 0.96 -12.62 3.73
CA LEU A 40 0.86 -12.55 2.28
C LEU A 40 1.82 -13.57 1.64
N SER A 41 1.35 -14.25 0.60
CA SER A 41 2.22 -15.09 -0.24
C SER A 41 2.91 -14.28 -1.34
N THR A 42 3.04 -12.96 -1.17
CA THR A 42 3.39 -11.99 -2.20
C THR A 42 4.16 -10.80 -1.62
N THR A 43 4.73 -9.94 -2.47
CA THR A 43 5.35 -8.67 -2.06
C THR A 43 4.45 -7.45 -2.31
N LYS A 44 4.82 -6.30 -1.73
CA LYS A 44 4.09 -5.03 -1.95
C LYS A 44 4.11 -4.60 -3.41
N GLU A 45 5.19 -4.91 -4.12
CA GLU A 45 5.41 -4.61 -5.53
C GLU A 45 4.41 -5.36 -6.41
N GLU A 46 4.19 -6.65 -6.16
CA GLU A 46 3.23 -7.47 -6.91
C GLU A 46 1.79 -6.96 -6.73
N VAL A 47 1.43 -6.58 -5.50
CA VAL A 47 0.13 -5.95 -5.21
C VAL A 47 0.03 -4.58 -5.91
N ALA A 48 1.10 -3.78 -5.90
CA ALA A 48 1.15 -2.48 -6.56
C ALA A 48 0.99 -2.60 -8.08
N VAL A 49 1.58 -3.63 -8.71
CA VAL A 49 1.39 -3.91 -10.15
C VAL A 49 -0.09 -4.12 -10.45
N LEU A 50 -0.76 -5.02 -9.72
CA LEU A 50 -2.19 -5.26 -9.93
C LEU A 50 -3.02 -3.99 -9.67
N GLN A 51 -2.69 -3.21 -8.64
CA GLN A 51 -3.37 -1.94 -8.38
C GLN A 51 -3.21 -0.96 -9.54
N VAL A 52 -2.00 -0.76 -10.06
CA VAL A 52 -1.78 0.13 -11.22
C VAL A 52 -2.56 -0.35 -12.43
N LEU A 53 -2.60 -1.66 -12.70
CA LEU A 53 -3.42 -2.22 -13.77
C LEU A 53 -4.91 -1.90 -13.57
N SER A 54 -5.42 -1.97 -12.32
CA SER A 54 -6.80 -1.59 -12.01
C SER A 54 -7.10 -0.10 -12.22
N GLU A 55 -6.08 0.75 -12.19
CA GLU A 55 -6.23 2.19 -12.46
C GLU A 55 -6.21 2.49 -13.96
N ILE A 56 -5.37 1.79 -14.73
CA ILE A 56 -5.15 2.12 -16.14
C ILE A 56 -6.01 1.32 -17.12
N CYS A 57 -6.39 0.09 -16.79
CA CYS A 57 -7.05 -0.80 -17.75
C CYS A 57 -8.54 -0.53 -17.98
N PRO A 58 -9.38 -0.25 -16.96
CA PRO A 58 -10.80 -0.01 -17.19
C PRO A 58 -11.13 1.04 -18.28
N PRO A 59 -10.46 2.21 -18.35
CA PRO A 59 -10.73 3.19 -19.41
C PRO A 59 -10.19 2.78 -20.80
N MET A 60 -9.32 1.77 -20.89
CA MET A 60 -8.77 1.26 -22.16
C MET A 60 -9.63 0.14 -22.77
N LEU A 61 -10.57 -0.41 -22.00
CA LEU A 61 -11.33 -1.61 -22.35
C LEU A 61 -12.80 -1.30 -22.68
N ASN A 62 -13.39 -2.11 -23.55
CA ASN A 62 -14.84 -2.08 -23.77
C ASN A 62 -15.62 -2.73 -22.60
N LYS A 63 -16.94 -2.58 -22.56
CA LYS A 63 -17.78 -3.08 -21.45
C LYS A 63 -17.63 -4.59 -21.18
N SER A 64 -17.54 -5.40 -22.23
CA SER A 64 -17.36 -6.86 -22.06
C SER A 64 -16.00 -7.17 -21.43
N GLN A 65 -14.96 -6.51 -21.92
CA GLN A 65 -13.60 -6.65 -21.41
C GLN A 65 -13.44 -6.12 -19.98
N GLN A 66 -14.15 -5.07 -19.59
CA GLN A 66 -14.13 -4.57 -18.21
C GLN A 66 -14.62 -5.63 -17.21
N THR A 67 -15.67 -6.38 -17.56
CA THR A 67 -16.15 -7.49 -16.72
C THR A 67 -15.10 -8.60 -16.59
N GLY A 68 -14.47 -8.98 -17.70
CA GLY A 68 -13.38 -9.96 -17.70
C GLY A 68 -12.18 -9.48 -16.87
N PHE A 69 -11.79 -8.23 -17.04
CA PHE A 69 -10.72 -7.59 -16.27
C PHE A 69 -11.01 -7.61 -14.77
N ASN A 70 -12.19 -7.17 -14.35
CA ASN A 70 -12.57 -7.16 -12.93
C ASN A 70 -12.55 -8.57 -12.33
N THR A 71 -12.93 -9.59 -13.11
CA THR A 71 -12.90 -10.98 -12.68
C THR A 71 -11.46 -11.45 -12.49
N ALA A 72 -10.61 -11.26 -13.52
CA ALA A 72 -9.20 -11.62 -13.46
C ALA A 72 -8.45 -10.89 -12.34
N TYR A 73 -8.66 -9.57 -12.20
CA TYR A 73 -8.08 -8.77 -11.13
C TYR A 73 -8.42 -9.31 -9.74
N ASN A 74 -9.69 -9.65 -9.50
CA ASN A 74 -10.11 -10.23 -8.21
C ASN A 74 -9.49 -11.63 -7.98
N VAL A 75 -9.39 -12.45 -9.02
CA VAL A 75 -8.73 -13.76 -8.97
C VAL A 75 -7.26 -13.60 -8.61
N GLU A 76 -6.53 -12.70 -9.27
CA GLU A 76 -5.12 -12.45 -9.00
C GLU A 76 -4.91 -11.92 -7.57
N LEU A 77 -5.70 -10.95 -7.12
CA LEU A 77 -5.62 -10.50 -5.72
C LEU A 77 -5.87 -11.63 -4.72
N LYS A 78 -6.80 -12.54 -5.01
CA LYS A 78 -7.06 -13.70 -4.13
C LYS A 78 -5.92 -14.72 -4.15
N LYS A 79 -5.22 -14.88 -5.28
CA LYS A 79 -4.01 -15.72 -5.36
C LYS A 79 -2.87 -15.12 -4.52
N LEU A 80 -2.69 -13.80 -4.57
CA LEU A 80 -1.68 -13.09 -3.79
C LEU A 80 -1.99 -13.06 -2.29
N MET A 81 -3.27 -13.00 -1.93
CA MET A 81 -3.76 -12.84 -0.56
C MET A 81 -4.80 -13.92 -0.22
N PRO A 82 -4.43 -15.20 -0.22
CA PRO A 82 -5.38 -16.31 -0.13
C PRO A 82 -6.12 -16.38 1.20
N THR A 83 -5.50 -15.93 2.28
CA THR A 83 -6.05 -15.91 3.64
C THR A 83 -6.94 -14.69 3.91
N ILE A 84 -6.83 -13.62 3.11
CA ILE A 84 -7.60 -12.40 3.29
C ILE A 84 -9.01 -12.57 2.72
N SER A 85 -10.02 -12.22 3.52
CA SER A 85 -11.45 -12.33 3.15
C SER A 85 -11.82 -11.41 1.99
N ASP A 86 -11.40 -10.15 2.06
CA ASP A 86 -11.55 -9.16 0.99
C ASP A 86 -10.18 -8.55 0.62
N PRO A 87 -9.48 -9.13 -0.38
CA PRO A 87 -8.21 -8.62 -0.86
C PRO A 87 -8.26 -7.18 -1.37
N ARG A 88 -9.43 -6.62 -1.73
CA ARG A 88 -9.53 -5.22 -2.18
C ARG A 88 -9.43 -4.25 -1.00
N LEU A 89 -9.99 -4.62 0.16
CA LEU A 89 -9.78 -3.86 1.40
C LEU A 89 -8.31 -3.88 1.81
N ALA A 90 -7.61 -4.99 1.55
CA ALA A 90 -6.17 -5.07 1.77
C ALA A 90 -5.37 -4.11 0.91
N VAL A 91 -5.66 -4.04 -0.39
CA VAL A 91 -5.06 -3.04 -1.29
C VAL A 91 -5.34 -1.62 -0.81
N GLN A 92 -6.57 -1.36 -0.33
CA GLN A 92 -6.95 -0.04 0.20
C GLN A 92 -6.16 0.31 1.47
N TYR A 93 -6.00 -0.64 2.40
CA TYR A 93 -5.18 -0.46 3.59
C TYR A 93 -3.71 -0.24 3.24
N LEU A 94 -3.15 -1.04 2.32
CA LEU A 94 -1.78 -0.84 1.84
C LEU A 94 -1.61 0.56 1.23
N SER A 95 -2.60 1.03 0.47
CA SER A 95 -2.61 2.38 -0.12
C SER A 95 -2.56 3.52 0.92
N SER A 96 -2.86 3.28 2.21
CA SER A 96 -2.66 4.29 3.25
C SER A 96 -1.20 4.37 3.75
N GLN A 97 -0.42 3.30 3.59
CA GLN A 97 0.93 3.18 4.12
C GLN A 97 1.94 3.96 3.29
N GLN A 98 2.87 4.65 3.95
CA GLN A 98 3.80 5.57 3.29
C GLN A 98 4.77 4.86 2.33
N ASP A 99 5.29 3.71 2.74
CA ASP A 99 6.22 2.92 1.93
C ASP A 99 5.53 2.33 0.69
N TYR A 100 4.31 1.82 0.86
CA TYR A 100 3.49 1.33 -0.23
C TYR A 100 3.12 2.44 -1.22
N LYS A 101 2.81 3.66 -0.76
CA LYS A 101 2.58 4.81 -1.65
C LYS A 101 3.79 5.12 -2.54
N GLN A 102 5.00 4.98 -1.99
CA GLN A 102 6.23 5.16 -2.77
C GLN A 102 6.33 4.08 -3.85
N ILE A 103 6.19 2.80 -3.48
CA ILE A 103 6.20 1.67 -4.41
C ILE A 103 5.15 1.88 -5.51
N LEU A 104 3.91 2.19 -5.12
CA LEU A 104 2.79 2.41 -6.04
C LEU A 104 3.09 3.54 -7.04
N ASN A 105 3.71 4.63 -6.59
CA ASN A 105 4.10 5.71 -7.47
C ASN A 105 5.19 5.29 -8.47
N GLU A 106 6.21 4.58 -8.01
CA GLU A 106 7.28 4.04 -8.87
C GLU A 106 6.71 3.07 -9.91
N THR A 107 5.81 2.17 -9.50
CA THR A 107 5.12 1.24 -10.40
C THR A 107 4.27 1.99 -11.43
N ARG A 108 3.53 3.04 -11.04
CA ARG A 108 2.78 3.88 -12.00
C ARG A 108 3.70 4.51 -13.03
N GLN A 109 4.80 5.12 -12.61
CA GLN A 109 5.74 5.75 -13.53
C GLN A 109 6.32 4.73 -14.51
N TRP A 110 6.67 3.54 -14.03
CA TRP A 110 7.16 2.46 -14.87
C TRP A 110 6.09 2.01 -15.88
N THR A 111 4.87 1.70 -15.45
CA THR A 111 3.78 1.27 -16.36
C THR A 111 3.40 2.36 -17.36
N LEU A 112 3.37 3.62 -16.95
CA LEU A 112 3.04 4.75 -17.83
C LEU A 112 4.20 5.15 -18.77
N SER A 113 5.41 4.62 -18.56
CA SER A 113 6.53 4.80 -19.49
C SER A 113 6.36 4.01 -20.79
N TYR A 114 5.51 2.98 -20.79
CA TYR A 114 5.21 2.17 -21.97
C TYR A 114 4.23 2.88 -22.91
N PRO A 115 4.35 2.67 -24.24
CA PRO A 115 3.37 3.16 -25.21
C PRO A 115 1.95 2.70 -24.87
N LYS A 116 0.97 3.58 -25.13
CA LYS A 116 -0.45 3.29 -24.87
C LYS A 116 -0.95 2.01 -25.55
N ALA A 117 -0.40 1.67 -26.72
CA ALA A 117 -0.76 0.45 -27.44
C ALA A 117 -0.33 -0.82 -26.68
N GLU A 118 0.88 -0.82 -26.10
CA GLU A 118 1.39 -1.95 -25.31
C GLU A 118 0.58 -2.11 -24.01
N ASN A 119 0.30 -1.01 -23.32
CA ASN A 119 -0.59 -1.04 -22.15
C ASN A 119 -2.00 -1.55 -22.49
N LEU A 120 -2.54 -1.19 -23.66
CA LEU A 120 -3.84 -1.70 -24.13
C LEU A 120 -3.81 -3.21 -24.38
N GLU A 121 -2.73 -3.75 -24.98
CA GLU A 121 -2.57 -5.19 -25.20
C GLU A 121 -2.53 -5.94 -23.88
N LEU A 122 -1.71 -5.49 -22.92
CA LEU A 122 -1.66 -6.06 -21.57
C LEU A 122 -3.02 -6.05 -20.89
N CYS A 123 -3.76 -4.94 -20.98
CA CYS A 123 -5.09 -4.85 -20.41
C CYS A 123 -6.09 -5.82 -21.07
N LYS A 124 -5.98 -6.04 -22.39
CA LYS A 124 -6.83 -7.03 -23.09
C LYS A 124 -6.46 -8.44 -22.70
N ASP A 125 -5.18 -8.76 -22.55
CA ASP A 125 -4.71 -10.08 -22.13
C ASP A 125 -5.22 -10.42 -20.75
N LEU A 126 -5.09 -9.49 -19.79
CA LEU A 126 -5.64 -9.67 -18.45
C LEU A 126 -7.18 -9.80 -18.48
N ALA A 127 -7.87 -8.98 -19.28
CA ALA A 127 -9.32 -9.07 -19.43
C ALA A 127 -9.83 -10.40 -20.02
N ASN A 128 -8.99 -11.08 -20.82
CA ASN A 128 -9.30 -12.35 -21.44
C ASN A 128 -8.70 -13.55 -20.69
N SER A 129 -7.89 -13.31 -19.65
CA SER A 129 -7.35 -14.37 -18.80
C SER A 129 -8.49 -15.03 -18.02
N LYS A 130 -8.48 -16.36 -18.01
CA LYS A 130 -9.52 -17.19 -17.39
C LYS A 130 -9.10 -17.64 -16.00
#